data_AF-A0A2U3N5J4-F1
#
_entry.id   AF-A0A2U3N5J4-F1
#
_cell.length_a   1.000
_cell.length_b   1.000
_cell.length_c   1.000
_cell.angle_alpha   90.00
_cell.angle_beta   90.00
_cell.angle_gamma   90.00
#
_symmetry.space_group_name_H-M   'P 1'
#
loop_
_entity.id
_entity.type
_entity.pdbx_description
1 polymer ?
#
loop_
_entity_poly.entity_id
_entity_poly.type
_entity_poly.pdbx_seq_one_letter_code
_entity_poly.pdbx_strand_id
1 'polypeptide(L)'
;VARYAERLRSADLRVTRPRIAVLHSVHLNPHADTETIIEAVRACLPDVSRQAVYDILHALTDVGLLRRVQPPGSVARYETRVGDNHHHMVCRSCGAIADVDCAVGVAPCMTVSDTNGFHLDGAEVIYWGRCPSCSVSEVSEAIGDHSPTEQLPNGMLCSGDSGNPPPSDAQPLPTPAPAPGPGEWLVPGPLTPITGLKAAGIGTGGVGAKAGGARYDIADATVASNEPRIEPSVSPPSTSR
;
A
#
# COMPACT_ATOMS: atom_id res chain seq x y z
N VAL A 1 -4.50 21.72 -17.20
CA VAL A 1 -3.86 22.95 -16.66
C VAL A 1 -4.78 23.76 -15.76
N ALA A 2 -6.00 24.16 -16.21
CA ALA A 2 -6.92 25.00 -15.42
C ALA A 2 -7.22 24.46 -14.02
N ARG A 3 -7.47 23.15 -13.88
CA ARG A 3 -7.68 22.47 -12.59
C ARG A 3 -6.52 22.64 -11.59
N TYR A 4 -5.27 22.59 -12.06
CA TYR A 4 -4.09 22.74 -11.20
C TYR A 4 -3.85 24.18 -10.80
N ALA A 5 -4.04 25.11 -11.73
CA ALA A 5 -3.95 26.54 -11.43
C ALA A 5 -4.95 26.93 -10.34
N GLU A 6 -6.17 26.40 -10.39
CA GLU A 6 -7.17 26.67 -9.36
C GLU A 6 -6.79 26.10 -8.00
N ARG A 7 -6.39 24.82 -7.94
CA ARG A 7 -5.88 24.20 -6.70
C ARG A 7 -4.76 25.02 -6.05
N LEU A 8 -3.82 25.53 -6.84
CA LEU A 8 -2.73 26.36 -6.34
C LEU A 8 -3.25 27.68 -5.75
N ARG A 9 -4.21 28.36 -6.40
CA ARG A 9 -4.83 29.59 -5.88
C ARG A 9 -5.61 29.33 -4.59
N SER A 10 -6.40 28.26 -4.55
CA SER A 10 -7.18 27.91 -3.36
C SER A 10 -6.29 27.56 -2.15
N ALA A 11 -5.01 27.26 -2.37
CA ALA A 11 -4.01 27.02 -1.34
C ALA A 11 -3.05 28.21 -1.14
N ASP A 12 -3.41 29.40 -1.61
CA ASP A 12 -2.61 30.64 -1.53
C ASP A 12 -1.19 30.54 -2.12
N LEU A 13 -0.97 29.59 -3.04
CA LEU A 13 0.28 29.44 -3.75
C LEU A 13 0.24 30.21 -5.07
N ARG A 14 1.31 30.99 -5.34
CA ARG A 14 1.53 31.58 -6.66
C ARG A 14 1.48 30.50 -7.75
N VAL A 15 0.66 30.71 -8.76
CA VAL A 15 0.54 29.85 -9.94
C VAL A 15 1.77 30.05 -10.83
N THR A 16 2.66 29.05 -10.87
CA THR A 16 3.86 29.06 -11.72
C THR A 16 3.91 27.83 -12.60
N ARG A 17 4.59 27.92 -13.75
CA ARG A 17 4.74 26.80 -14.68
C ARG A 17 5.43 25.58 -14.01
N PRO A 18 6.49 25.73 -13.20
CA PRO A 18 7.07 24.62 -12.45
C PRO A 18 6.10 23.97 -11.44
N ARG A 19 5.31 24.74 -10.68
CA ARG A 19 4.34 24.18 -9.72
C ARG A 19 3.24 23.38 -10.40
N ILE A 20 2.73 23.88 -11.52
CA ILE A 20 1.76 23.15 -12.34
C ILE A 20 2.39 21.86 -12.86
N ALA A 21 3.63 21.91 -13.36
CA ALA A 21 4.32 20.75 -13.90
C ALA A 21 4.55 19.68 -12.83
N VAL A 22 5.03 20.04 -11.64
CA VAL A 22 5.22 19.08 -10.53
C VAL A 22 3.89 18.45 -10.11
N LEU A 23 2.85 19.27 -9.88
CA LEU A 23 1.54 18.75 -9.46
C LEU A 23 0.94 17.80 -10.52
N HIS A 24 1.13 18.11 -11.80
CA HIS A 24 0.72 17.24 -12.90
C HIS A 24 1.55 15.96 -12.97
N SER A 25 2.87 16.04 -12.83
CA SER A 25 3.75 14.86 -12.86
C SER A 25 3.44 13.88 -11.73
N VAL A 26 3.16 14.36 -10.53
CA VAL A 26 2.74 13.50 -9.41
C VAL A 26 1.35 12.91 -9.65
N HIS A 27 0.44 13.65 -10.28
CA HIS A 27 -0.88 13.11 -10.63
C HIS A 27 -0.80 11.93 -11.61
N LEU A 28 0.08 12.01 -12.59
CA LEU A 28 0.27 10.96 -13.59
C LEU A 28 1.09 9.77 -13.07
N ASN A 29 1.90 9.98 -12.04
CA ASN A 29 2.80 8.98 -11.46
C ASN A 29 2.53 8.88 -9.96
N PRO A 30 1.37 8.34 -9.54
CA PRO A 30 1.06 8.16 -8.13
C PRO A 30 2.11 7.25 -7.46
N HIS A 31 2.51 7.59 -6.24
CA HIS A 31 3.54 6.89 -5.48
C HIS A 31 4.93 6.88 -6.13
N ALA A 32 5.21 7.78 -7.06
CA ALA A 32 6.55 7.96 -7.60
C ALA A 32 7.50 8.59 -6.57
N ASP A 33 8.78 8.21 -6.64
CA ASP A 33 9.84 8.87 -5.89
C ASP A 33 10.23 10.22 -6.52
N THR A 34 11.05 10.98 -5.81
CA THR A 34 11.48 12.30 -6.27
C THR A 34 12.23 12.25 -7.60
N GLU A 35 13.05 11.22 -7.87
CA GLU A 35 13.82 11.11 -9.11
C GLU A 35 12.90 10.97 -10.32
N THR A 36 11.95 10.04 -10.22
CA THR A 36 10.93 9.80 -11.25
C THR A 36 10.14 11.08 -11.54
N ILE A 37 9.80 11.85 -10.50
CA ILE A 37 9.11 13.13 -10.67
C ILE A 37 10.00 14.17 -11.35
N ILE A 38 11.28 14.27 -10.99
CA ILE A 38 12.23 15.19 -11.65
C ILE A 38 12.33 14.89 -13.14
N GLU A 39 12.48 13.62 -13.51
CA GLU A 39 12.54 13.18 -14.91
C GLU A 39 11.25 13.54 -15.66
N ALA A 40 10.09 13.23 -15.07
CA ALA A 40 8.80 13.56 -15.65
C ALA A 40 8.58 15.06 -15.85
N VAL A 41 9.02 15.90 -14.89
CA VAL A 41 8.94 17.36 -15.03
C VAL A 41 9.90 17.86 -16.12
N ARG A 42 11.12 17.32 -16.18
CA ARG A 42 12.14 17.72 -17.17
C ARG A 42 11.74 17.38 -18.60
N ALA A 43 10.94 16.34 -18.81
CA ALA A 43 10.35 16.05 -20.13
C ALA A 43 9.55 17.25 -20.70
N CYS A 44 9.01 18.11 -19.84
CA CYS A 44 8.25 19.31 -20.24
C CYS A 44 8.94 20.64 -19.91
N LEU A 45 9.88 20.65 -18.96
CA LEU A 45 10.66 21.81 -18.49
C LEU A 45 12.14 21.43 -18.35
N PRO A 46 12.91 21.35 -19.45
CA PRO A 46 14.27 20.82 -19.43
C PRO A 46 15.22 21.54 -18.47
N ASP A 47 15.04 22.85 -18.31
CA ASP A 47 15.92 23.71 -17.52
C ASP A 47 15.56 23.75 -16.02
N VAL A 48 14.54 22.99 -15.58
CA VAL A 48 14.18 22.98 -14.16
C VAL A 48 15.32 22.34 -13.34
N SER A 49 15.75 23.07 -12.31
CA SER A 49 16.75 22.54 -11.38
C SER A 49 16.13 21.46 -10.49
N ARG A 50 16.98 20.53 -10.05
CA ARG A 50 16.61 19.51 -9.08
C ARG A 50 16.07 20.15 -7.79
N GLN A 51 16.79 21.15 -7.26
CA GLN A 51 16.41 21.86 -6.04
C GLN A 51 15.01 22.48 -6.15
N ALA A 52 14.68 23.10 -7.29
CA ALA A 52 13.35 23.68 -7.50
C ALA A 52 12.23 22.62 -7.42
N VAL A 53 12.46 21.39 -7.91
CA VAL A 53 11.48 20.30 -7.77
C VAL A 53 11.31 19.89 -6.32
N TYR A 54 12.40 19.76 -5.54
CA TYR A 54 12.33 19.48 -4.10
C TYR A 54 11.54 20.55 -3.34
N ASP A 55 11.87 21.83 -3.58
CA ASP A 55 11.20 22.95 -2.91
C ASP A 55 9.71 22.99 -3.23
N ILE A 56 9.34 22.66 -4.47
CA ILE A 56 7.94 22.59 -4.89
C ILE A 56 7.23 21.39 -4.26
N LEU A 57 7.84 20.19 -4.24
CA LEU A 57 7.25 19.02 -3.60
C LEU A 57 6.99 19.29 -2.11
N HIS A 58 7.94 19.93 -1.42
CA HIS A 58 7.76 20.33 -0.02
C HIS A 58 6.63 21.34 0.12
N ALA A 59 6.66 22.46 -0.62
CA ALA A 59 5.63 23.50 -0.52
C ALA A 59 4.23 22.99 -0.85
N LEU A 60 4.09 22.07 -1.82
CA LEU A 60 2.81 21.46 -2.15
C LEU A 60 2.35 20.46 -1.08
N THR A 61 3.27 19.78 -0.39
CA THR A 61 2.93 18.89 0.72
C THR A 61 2.45 19.68 1.92
N ASP A 62 3.13 20.79 2.26
CA ASP A 62 2.81 21.63 3.42
C ASP A 62 1.39 22.22 3.36
N VAL A 63 0.91 22.54 2.16
CA VAL A 63 -0.46 23.05 1.95
C VAL A 63 -1.50 21.96 1.68
N GLY A 64 -1.15 20.68 1.82
CA GLY A 64 -2.05 19.55 1.54
C GLY A 64 -2.37 19.35 0.06
N LEU A 65 -1.61 19.98 -0.85
CA LEU A 65 -1.54 19.76 -2.30
C LEU A 65 -1.25 18.30 -2.68
N LEU A 66 -0.24 17.79 -1.99
CA LEU A 66 0.31 16.45 -2.14
C LEU A 66 0.34 15.78 -0.77
N ARG A 67 0.30 14.44 -0.78
CA ARG A 67 0.69 13.64 0.37
C ARG A 67 2.08 13.06 0.11
N ARG A 68 2.91 13.06 1.15
CA ARG A 68 4.22 12.41 1.18
C ARG A 68 4.11 11.16 2.03
N VAL A 69 4.39 10.01 1.43
CA VAL A 69 4.33 8.69 2.07
C VAL A 69 5.76 8.17 2.15
N GLN A 70 6.19 7.70 3.32
CA GLN A 70 7.53 7.13 3.46
C GLN A 70 7.50 5.92 4.40
N PRO A 71 7.17 4.73 3.87
CA PRO A 71 7.27 3.51 4.63
C PRO A 71 8.69 3.35 5.21
N PRO A 72 8.83 2.89 6.48
CA PRO A 72 10.14 2.71 7.10
C PRO A 72 11.10 1.88 6.24
N GLY A 73 12.30 2.42 5.99
CA GLY A 73 13.32 1.77 5.15
C GLY A 73 13.14 1.99 3.64
N SER A 74 12.20 2.84 3.22
CA SER A 74 11.98 3.18 1.82
C SER A 74 12.20 4.67 1.52
N VAL A 75 12.38 4.98 0.23
CA VAL A 75 12.42 6.36 -0.27
C VAL A 75 11.03 7.00 -0.22
N ALA A 76 10.99 8.31 -0.01
CA ALA A 76 9.74 9.05 0.02
C ALA A 76 9.03 8.99 -1.34
N ARG A 77 7.72 8.76 -1.29
CA ARG A 77 6.81 8.72 -2.43
C ARG A 77 5.78 9.84 -2.31
N TYR A 78 5.27 10.31 -3.44
CA TYR A 78 4.30 11.40 -3.49
C TYR A 78 3.04 11.01 -4.24
N GLU A 79 1.92 11.59 -3.84
CA GLU A 79 0.63 11.41 -4.49
C GLU A 79 -0.23 12.68 -4.44
N THR A 80 -1.22 12.76 -5.33
CA THR A 80 -2.19 13.87 -5.38
C THR A 80 -3.51 13.57 -4.70
N ARG A 81 -3.73 12.31 -4.29
CA ARG A 81 -4.92 11.85 -3.58
C ARG A 81 -4.76 12.26 -2.11
N VAL A 82 -5.56 13.24 -1.71
CA VAL A 82 -5.45 13.92 -0.42
C VAL A 82 -6.85 14.16 0.13
N GLY A 83 -6.99 14.21 1.45
CA GLY A 83 -8.25 14.57 2.11
C GLY A 83 -9.31 13.47 2.12
N ASP A 84 -8.98 12.25 1.68
CA ASP A 84 -9.78 11.06 1.87
C ASP A 84 -9.08 10.07 2.81
N ASN A 85 -9.81 9.03 3.20
CA ASN A 85 -9.32 8.04 4.15
C ASN A 85 -8.87 6.75 3.43
N HIS A 86 -7.77 6.86 2.68
CA HIS A 86 -7.09 5.70 2.11
C HIS A 86 -5.78 5.41 2.86
N HIS A 87 -5.35 4.16 2.73
CA HIS A 87 -4.15 3.61 3.33
C HIS A 87 -3.25 3.01 2.24
N HIS A 88 -2.04 2.64 2.60
CA HIS A 88 -1.07 2.13 1.63
C HIS A 88 -0.75 0.67 1.89
N MET A 89 -0.72 -0.13 0.83
CA MET A 89 -0.19 -1.49 0.84
C MET A 89 1.19 -1.50 0.19
N VAL A 90 2.19 -2.02 0.88
CA VAL A 90 3.60 -2.01 0.45
C VAL A 90 4.10 -3.44 0.26
N CYS A 91 4.65 -3.71 -0.94
CA CYS A 91 5.29 -4.98 -1.24
C CYS A 91 6.64 -5.10 -0.53
N ARG A 92 6.84 -6.16 0.25
CA ARG A 92 8.10 -6.44 0.95
C ARG A 92 9.25 -6.83 0.01
N SER A 93 8.95 -7.30 -1.20
CA SER A 93 9.97 -7.74 -2.17
C SER A 93 10.47 -6.58 -3.04
N CYS A 94 9.56 -5.84 -3.69
CA CYS A 94 9.94 -4.80 -4.65
C CYS A 94 9.64 -3.36 -4.19
N GLY A 95 8.98 -3.18 -3.04
CA GLY A 95 8.62 -1.85 -2.54
C GLY A 95 7.46 -1.16 -3.29
N ALA A 96 6.78 -1.85 -4.22
CA ALA A 96 5.60 -1.31 -4.89
C ALA A 96 4.51 -0.92 -3.86
N ILE A 97 3.84 0.21 -4.13
CA ILE A 97 2.79 0.76 -3.27
C ILE A 97 1.46 0.77 -4.04
N ALA A 98 0.40 0.33 -3.37
CA ALA A 98 -0.97 0.43 -3.86
C ALA A 98 -1.86 1.12 -2.81
N ASP A 99 -2.85 1.87 -3.30
CA ASP A 99 -3.90 2.43 -2.44
C ASP A 99 -4.88 1.35 -2.02
N VAL A 100 -5.33 1.43 -0.78
CA VAL A 100 -6.49 0.69 -0.29
C VAL A 100 -7.41 1.63 0.47
N ASP A 101 -8.67 1.67 0.09
CA ASP A 101 -9.67 2.43 0.83
C ASP A 101 -9.86 1.84 2.22
N CYS A 102 -10.13 2.67 3.22
CA CYS A 102 -10.29 2.18 4.57
C CYS A 102 -11.39 1.12 4.68
N ALA A 103 -11.05 -0.01 5.33
CA ALA A 103 -11.85 -1.22 5.37
C ALA A 103 -13.27 -1.07 5.95
N VAL A 104 -13.54 0.00 6.71
CA VAL A 104 -14.83 0.20 7.39
C VAL A 104 -15.64 1.39 6.87
N GLY A 105 -15.20 2.08 5.81
CA GLY A 105 -15.86 3.26 5.23
C GLY A 105 -15.86 4.52 6.11
N VAL A 106 -15.83 4.37 7.45
CA VAL A 106 -15.50 5.42 8.43
C VAL A 106 -13.98 5.50 8.65
N ALA A 107 -13.48 6.55 9.30
CA ALA A 107 -12.06 6.75 9.62
C ALA A 107 -11.72 6.41 11.07
N PRO A 108 -11.73 5.12 11.48
CA PRO A 108 -11.44 4.71 12.85
C PRO A 108 -9.98 5.01 13.22
N CYS A 109 -9.06 5.00 12.25
CA CYS A 109 -7.67 5.39 12.43
C CYS A 109 -7.52 6.84 12.92
N MET A 110 -8.49 7.71 12.62
CA MET A 110 -8.55 9.09 13.10
C MET A 110 -9.36 9.23 14.39
N THR A 111 -10.05 8.17 14.83
CA THR A 111 -10.87 8.15 16.05
C THR A 111 -10.19 7.27 17.09
N VAL A 112 -9.19 7.82 17.77
CA VAL A 112 -8.49 7.12 18.85
C VAL A 112 -9.32 7.11 20.14
N SER A 113 -9.21 6.04 20.94
CA SER A 113 -9.90 5.94 22.22
C SER A 113 -9.38 6.91 23.28
N ASP A 114 -8.10 7.27 23.20
CA ASP A 114 -7.45 8.26 24.05
C ASP A 114 -6.33 8.94 23.26
N THR A 115 -6.28 10.27 23.25
CA THR A 115 -5.21 11.03 22.60
C THR A 115 -3.99 11.18 23.50
N ASN A 116 -4.07 10.81 24.78
CA ASN A 116 -3.01 11.03 25.79
C ASN A 116 -2.50 12.49 25.80
N GLY A 117 -3.39 13.46 25.52
CA GLY A 117 -3.05 14.88 25.46
C GLY A 117 -2.31 15.33 24.18
N PHE A 118 -2.12 14.44 23.19
CA PHE A 118 -1.55 14.82 21.89
C PHE A 118 -2.60 15.50 21.00
N HIS A 119 -2.15 16.46 20.20
CA HIS A 119 -2.90 16.94 19.03
C HIS A 119 -2.61 15.99 17.87
N LEU A 120 -3.66 15.36 17.33
CA LEU A 120 -3.52 14.44 16.20
C LEU A 120 -3.60 15.20 14.89
N ASP A 121 -2.48 15.26 14.19
CA ASP A 121 -2.41 15.86 12.85
C ASP A 121 -2.76 14.84 11.74
N GLY A 122 -2.67 13.53 12.04
CA GLY A 122 -3.00 12.46 11.11
C GLY A 122 -2.71 11.06 11.64
N ALA A 123 -3.21 10.06 10.93
CA ALA A 123 -2.90 8.65 11.13
C ALA A 123 -2.47 8.01 9.81
N GLU A 124 -1.42 7.19 9.84
CA GLU A 124 -0.95 6.45 8.69
C GLU A 124 -1.02 4.95 9.00
N VAL A 125 -1.74 4.22 8.15
CA VAL A 125 -1.84 2.76 8.20
C VAL A 125 -1.13 2.21 6.98
N ILE A 126 -0.17 1.33 7.22
CA ILE A 126 0.58 0.65 6.15
C ILE A 126 0.38 -0.85 6.30
N TYR A 127 -0.19 -1.47 5.27
CA TYR A 127 -0.26 -2.92 5.14
C TYR A 127 0.99 -3.43 4.43
N TRP A 128 1.59 -4.50 4.92
CA TRP A 128 2.79 -5.09 4.32
C TRP A 128 2.48 -6.47 3.76
N GLY A 129 2.84 -6.70 2.50
CA GLY A 129 2.53 -7.97 1.81
C GLY A 129 3.43 -8.22 0.60
N ARG A 130 2.94 -8.98 -0.37
CA ARG A 130 3.57 -9.18 -1.68
C ARG A 130 2.61 -8.76 -2.78
N CYS A 131 3.12 -8.04 -3.78
CA CYS A 131 2.31 -7.67 -4.94
C CYS A 131 2.13 -8.88 -5.89
N PRO A 132 1.12 -8.86 -6.78
CA PRO A 132 0.88 -9.95 -7.72
C PRO A 132 2.10 -10.34 -8.55
N SER A 133 2.88 -9.36 -9.02
CA SER A 133 4.09 -9.59 -9.81
C SER A 133 5.17 -10.36 -9.04
N CYS A 134 5.37 -10.05 -7.76
CA CYS A 134 6.35 -10.78 -6.94
C CYS A 134 5.84 -12.16 -6.53
N SER A 135 4.53 -12.31 -6.31
CA SER A 135 3.94 -13.60 -5.93
C SER A 135 4.02 -14.63 -7.05
N VAL A 136 4.00 -14.22 -8.33
CA VAL A 136 4.16 -15.14 -9.46
C VAL A 136 5.62 -15.50 -9.75
N SER A 137 6.57 -14.60 -9.50
CA SER A 137 8.00 -14.83 -9.75
C SER A 137 8.59 -15.95 -8.87
N GLU A 138 8.15 -16.07 -7.62
CA GLU A 138 8.62 -17.13 -6.72
C GLU A 138 8.12 -18.53 -7.15
N VAL A 139 6.97 -18.61 -7.80
CA VAL A 139 6.43 -19.89 -8.31
C VAL A 139 7.20 -20.37 -9.53
N SER A 140 7.70 -19.46 -10.37
CA SER A 140 8.56 -19.83 -11.50
C SER A 140 9.96 -20.27 -11.07
N GLU A 141 10.52 -19.70 -10.00
CA GLU A 141 11.80 -20.13 -9.44
C GLU A 141 11.68 -21.48 -8.71
N ALA A 142 10.53 -21.77 -8.08
CA ALA A 142 10.30 -23.05 -7.40
C ALA A 142 10.09 -24.25 -8.35
N ILE A 143 9.81 -24.00 -9.64
CA ILE A 143 9.57 -25.06 -10.65
C ILE A 143 10.78 -25.25 -11.60
N GLY A 144 11.77 -24.35 -11.59
CA GLY A 144 12.94 -24.41 -12.47
C GLY A 144 14.27 -24.48 -11.72
N ASP A 145 14.74 -25.70 -11.42
CA ASP A 145 16.06 -26.23 -11.82
C ASP A 145 16.47 -27.40 -10.90
N HIS A 146 16.18 -28.62 -11.36
CA HIS A 146 16.95 -29.80 -11.00
C HIS A 146 17.29 -30.52 -12.30
N SER A 147 18.18 -29.91 -13.08
CA SER A 147 18.94 -30.63 -14.10
C SER A 147 20.18 -31.26 -13.43
N PRO A 148 20.34 -32.60 -13.43
CA PRO A 148 21.58 -33.22 -12.96
C PRO A 148 22.71 -32.81 -13.90
N THR A 149 23.71 -32.10 -13.37
CA THR A 149 24.94 -31.81 -14.10
C THR A 149 25.76 -33.11 -14.23
N GLU A 150 25.63 -33.82 -15.34
CA GLU A 150 26.61 -34.84 -15.73
C GLU A 150 27.84 -34.14 -16.34
N GLN A 151 28.96 -34.21 -15.62
CA GLN A 151 30.28 -33.86 -16.11
C GLN A 151 30.74 -34.93 -17.10
N LEU A 152 31.12 -34.53 -18.32
CA LEU A 152 31.94 -35.34 -19.21
C LEU A 152 33.25 -34.61 -19.54
N PRO A 153 34.41 -35.29 -19.47
CA PRO A 153 35.70 -34.71 -19.85
C PRO A 153 35.90 -34.70 -21.37
N ASN A 154 36.69 -33.72 -21.83
CA ASN A 154 37.04 -33.45 -23.23
C ASN A 154 37.54 -34.67 -24.02
N GLY A 155 37.08 -34.79 -25.28
CA GLY A 155 37.81 -35.55 -26.31
C GLY A 155 37.07 -35.80 -27.63
N MET A 156 37.61 -35.21 -28.70
CA MET A 156 37.64 -35.71 -30.10
C MET A 156 36.41 -35.53 -31.01
N LEU A 157 36.68 -34.94 -32.19
CA LEU A 157 35.83 -34.71 -33.36
C LEU A 157 35.36 -36.03 -34.01
N CYS A 158 34.16 -36.03 -34.63
CA CYS A 158 33.91 -36.50 -36.00
C CYS A 158 32.46 -36.28 -36.46
N SER A 159 32.34 -36.14 -37.78
CA SER A 159 31.21 -35.77 -38.65
C SER A 159 29.96 -36.65 -38.58
N GLY A 160 28.82 -36.11 -39.02
CA GLY A 160 27.79 -36.89 -39.73
C GLY A 160 26.32 -36.72 -39.29
N ASP A 161 25.62 -35.90 -40.07
CA ASP A 161 24.31 -36.15 -40.72
C ASP A 161 22.97 -36.29 -39.95
N SER A 162 21.94 -35.81 -40.68
CA SER A 162 20.51 -36.17 -40.65
C SER A 162 19.60 -35.70 -39.49
N GLY A 163 18.90 -34.59 -39.76
CA GLY A 163 17.43 -34.55 -39.88
C GLY A 163 16.55 -34.84 -38.65
N ASN A 164 15.91 -33.79 -38.13
CA ASN A 164 14.55 -33.89 -37.60
C ASN A 164 13.79 -32.57 -37.83
N PRO A 165 12.53 -32.60 -38.34
CA PRO A 165 11.72 -31.40 -38.49
C PRO A 165 11.17 -30.93 -37.13
N PRO A 166 10.83 -29.64 -36.98
CA PRO A 166 10.20 -29.16 -35.75
C PRO A 166 8.76 -29.68 -35.64
N PRO A 167 8.24 -29.95 -34.44
CA PRO A 167 6.81 -30.18 -34.26
C PRO A 167 6.04 -28.88 -34.54
N SER A 168 5.26 -28.90 -35.63
CA SER A 168 4.04 -28.11 -35.76
C SER A 168 3.11 -28.54 -34.64
N ASP A 169 2.79 -27.60 -33.74
CA ASP A 169 1.49 -27.42 -33.06
C ASP A 169 1.70 -26.73 -31.70
N ALA A 170 2.15 -25.47 -31.75
CA ALA A 170 2.00 -24.57 -30.62
C ALA A 170 0.56 -24.02 -30.64
N GLN A 171 -0.31 -24.57 -29.79
CA GLN A 171 -1.61 -23.96 -29.55
C GLN A 171 -1.42 -22.56 -28.94
N PRO A 172 -2.17 -21.54 -29.39
CA PRO A 172 -2.06 -20.20 -28.82
C PRO A 172 -2.48 -20.20 -27.34
N LEU A 173 -1.66 -19.56 -26.51
CA LEU A 173 -1.96 -19.32 -25.09
C LEU A 173 -3.31 -18.60 -24.93
N PRO A 174 -4.12 -18.95 -23.91
CA PRO A 174 -5.35 -18.20 -23.63
C PRO A 174 -5.02 -16.78 -23.19
N THR A 175 -5.68 -15.79 -23.81
CA THR A 175 -5.63 -14.39 -23.38
C THR A 175 -6.16 -14.24 -21.95
N PRO A 176 -5.52 -13.44 -21.08
CA PRO A 176 -6.00 -13.22 -19.72
C PRO A 176 -7.37 -12.52 -19.74
N ALA A 177 -8.27 -13.01 -18.89
CA ALA A 177 -9.60 -12.41 -18.70
C ALA A 177 -9.48 -10.97 -18.15
N PRO A 178 -10.40 -10.06 -18.54
CA PRO A 178 -10.42 -8.71 -18.00
C PRO A 178 -10.71 -8.73 -16.48
N ALA A 179 -10.08 -7.80 -15.76
CA ALA A 179 -10.29 -7.62 -14.33
C ALA A 179 -11.78 -7.40 -14.00
N PRO A 180 -12.30 -7.94 -12.87
CA PRO A 180 -13.66 -7.68 -12.48
C PRO A 180 -13.87 -6.19 -12.21
N GLY A 181 -14.96 -5.64 -12.75
CA GLY A 181 -15.38 -4.27 -12.51
C GLY A 181 -15.79 -4.02 -11.06
N PRO A 182 -15.92 -2.77 -10.64
CA PRO A 182 -16.28 -2.42 -9.27
C PRO A 182 -17.77 -2.72 -9.07
N GLY A 183 -18.13 -3.80 -8.37
CA GLY A 183 -19.55 -4.08 -8.16
C GLY A 183 -19.97 -5.28 -7.31
N GLU A 184 -19.13 -6.27 -7.03
CA GLU A 184 -19.56 -7.43 -6.23
C GLU A 184 -18.57 -7.76 -5.12
N TRP A 185 -18.72 -7.05 -3.99
CA TRP A 185 -18.26 -7.55 -2.70
C TRP A 185 -19.49 -7.62 -1.79
N LEU A 186 -19.85 -8.85 -1.41
CA LEU A 186 -20.91 -9.13 -0.44
C LEU A 186 -20.58 -8.45 0.89
N VAL A 187 -21.46 -7.55 1.32
CA VAL A 187 -21.44 -6.86 2.61
C VAL A 187 -21.77 -7.83 3.75
N PRO A 188 -20.95 -7.95 4.82
CA PRO A 188 -21.39 -8.60 6.05
C PRO A 188 -22.32 -7.67 6.84
N GLY A 189 -23.37 -8.24 7.43
CA GLY A 189 -24.42 -7.52 8.17
C GLY A 189 -23.93 -6.80 9.44
N PRO A 190 -24.75 -5.90 10.01
CA PRO A 190 -24.32 -5.00 11.08
C PRO A 190 -24.14 -5.73 12.42
N LEU A 191 -23.04 -5.40 13.13
CA LEU A 191 -22.81 -5.79 14.51
C LEU A 191 -23.34 -4.73 15.48
N THR A 192 -24.07 -5.16 16.49
CA THR A 192 -24.62 -4.32 17.57
C THR A 192 -23.54 -3.79 18.52
N PRO A 193 -23.64 -2.54 19.02
CA PRO A 193 -22.64 -1.96 19.90
C PRO A 193 -22.78 -2.45 21.35
N ILE A 194 -21.65 -2.78 21.96
CA ILE A 194 -21.55 -3.07 23.40
C ILE A 194 -21.46 -1.72 24.12
N THR A 195 -22.44 -1.40 24.96
CA THR A 195 -22.48 -0.14 25.72
C THR A 195 -21.83 -0.36 27.08
N GLY A 196 -20.86 0.48 27.43
CA GLY A 196 -20.47 0.70 28.82
C GLY A 196 -18.98 0.88 29.05
N LEU A 197 -18.50 2.13 29.01
CA LEU A 197 -17.46 2.57 29.94
C LEU A 197 -17.47 4.10 30.07
N LYS A 198 -17.55 4.57 31.33
CA LYS A 198 -17.58 5.98 31.71
C LYS A 198 -16.19 6.60 31.60
N ALA A 199 -16.11 7.79 30.99
CA ALA A 199 -14.93 8.64 30.99
C ALA A 199 -14.72 9.33 32.35
N ALA A 200 -13.47 9.41 32.80
CA ALA A 200 -13.09 10.15 34.00
C ALA A 200 -11.82 10.99 33.75
N GLY A 201 -11.92 12.29 34.06
CA GLY A 201 -10.88 13.09 34.72
C GLY A 201 -9.68 13.56 33.88
N ILE A 202 -9.62 14.88 33.65
CA ILE A 202 -8.64 15.62 32.86
C ILE A 202 -7.43 15.99 33.75
N GLY A 203 -6.20 15.81 33.27
CA GLY A 203 -4.97 16.27 33.93
C GLY A 203 -3.96 16.79 32.91
N THR A 204 -3.61 18.07 33.01
CA THR A 204 -2.71 18.79 32.10
C THR A 204 -1.24 18.59 32.47
N GLY A 205 -0.40 18.15 31.53
CA GLY A 205 1.06 18.18 31.67
C GLY A 205 1.76 17.68 30.41
N GLY A 206 2.38 18.58 29.65
CA GLY A 206 3.06 18.28 28.39
C GLY A 206 4.56 17.98 28.53
N VAL A 207 5.13 17.34 27.50
CA VAL A 207 6.33 17.74 26.72
C VAL A 207 6.54 16.73 25.58
N GLY A 208 7.02 17.22 24.43
CA GLY A 208 6.99 16.52 23.15
C GLY A 208 7.91 15.30 23.00
N ALA A 209 7.48 14.35 22.16
CA ALA A 209 8.28 13.22 21.71
C ALA A 209 7.98 12.89 20.24
N LYS A 210 9.03 12.57 19.48
CA LYS A 210 8.96 12.15 18.07
C LYS A 210 8.30 10.78 17.97
N ALA A 211 7.27 10.65 17.14
CA ALA A 211 6.59 9.39 16.87
C ALA A 211 7.50 8.43 16.08
N GLY A 212 7.98 7.37 16.74
CA GLY A 212 8.48 6.18 16.09
C GLY A 212 7.31 5.23 15.82
N GLY A 213 7.03 4.94 14.55
CA GLY A 213 5.96 4.00 14.18
C GLY A 213 6.24 2.60 14.74
N ALA A 214 5.32 2.09 15.54
CA ALA A 214 5.37 0.71 16.02
C ALA A 214 4.99 -0.24 14.86
N ARG A 215 5.81 -1.26 14.63
CA ARG A 215 5.52 -2.36 13.71
C ARG A 215 4.68 -3.40 14.45
N TYR A 216 3.51 -3.72 13.92
CA TYR A 216 2.79 -4.96 14.25
C TYR A 216 2.91 -5.89 13.06
N ASP A 217 3.71 -6.95 13.19
CA ASP A 217 3.76 -8.03 12.20
C ASP A 217 2.56 -8.95 12.46
N ILE A 218 1.63 -9.02 11.49
CA ILE A 218 0.44 -9.90 11.53
C ILE A 218 0.79 -11.40 11.54
N ALA A 219 2.08 -11.77 11.40
CA ALA A 219 2.52 -13.15 11.41
C ALA A 219 2.26 -13.91 12.74
N ASP A 220 2.03 -13.20 13.86
CA ASP A 220 1.72 -13.82 15.16
C ASP A 220 0.23 -13.78 15.56
N ALA A 221 -0.65 -13.26 14.71
CA ALA A 221 -2.09 -13.33 14.95
C ALA A 221 -2.62 -14.72 14.59
N THR A 222 -2.33 -15.71 15.43
CA THR A 222 -3.14 -16.93 15.45
C THR A 222 -4.56 -16.52 15.80
N VAL A 223 -5.48 -16.69 14.86
CA VAL A 223 -6.92 -16.62 15.11
C VAL A 223 -7.24 -17.76 16.07
N ALA A 224 -7.19 -17.49 17.37
CA ALA A 224 -7.83 -18.33 18.35
C ALA A 224 -9.34 -18.16 18.14
N SER A 225 -9.93 -19.11 17.41
CA SER A 225 -11.38 -19.28 17.32
C SER A 225 -11.93 -19.43 18.74
N ASN A 226 -12.38 -18.32 19.33
CA ASN A 226 -13.03 -18.35 20.62
C ASN A 226 -14.49 -18.74 20.39
N GLU A 227 -14.73 -20.03 20.14
CA GLU A 227 -16.07 -20.59 20.22
C GLU A 227 -16.48 -20.58 21.70
N PRO A 228 -17.63 -19.98 22.07
CA PRO A 228 -18.10 -20.04 23.44
C PRO A 228 -18.47 -21.48 23.79
N ARG A 229 -17.72 -22.08 24.72
CA ARG A 229 -18.04 -23.36 25.35
C ARG A 229 -19.41 -23.21 26.04
N ILE A 230 -20.44 -23.81 25.46
CA ILE A 230 -21.75 -23.96 26.09
C ILE A 230 -21.56 -24.91 27.28
N GLU A 231 -21.62 -24.38 28.50
CA GLU A 231 -21.72 -25.23 29.69
C GLU A 231 -23.14 -25.81 29.78
N PRO A 232 -23.30 -27.12 30.04
CA PRO A 232 -24.61 -27.71 30.21
C PRO A 232 -25.26 -27.16 31.48
N SER A 233 -26.46 -26.58 31.33
CA SER A 233 -27.28 -26.07 32.42
C SER A 233 -27.60 -27.18 33.43
N VAL A 234 -27.05 -27.08 34.63
CA VAL A 234 -27.48 -27.91 35.77
C VAL A 234 -28.80 -27.35 36.30
N SER A 235 -29.88 -28.10 36.16
CA SER A 235 -31.16 -27.77 36.77
C SER A 235 -31.11 -28.05 38.29
N PRO A 236 -31.63 -27.16 39.16
CA PRO A 236 -31.72 -27.42 40.58
C PRO A 236 -32.81 -28.47 40.90
N PRO A 237 -32.66 -29.25 41.99
CA PRO A 237 -33.61 -30.29 42.34
C PRO A 237 -34.96 -29.72 42.78
N SER A 238 -36.04 -30.32 42.27
CA SER A 238 -37.41 -30.09 42.70
C SER A 238 -37.58 -30.48 44.18
N THR A 239 -38.00 -29.55 45.01
CA THR A 239 -38.54 -29.86 46.35
C THR A 239 -40.02 -30.16 46.20
N SER A 240 -40.41 -31.41 46.45
CA SER A 240 -41.81 -31.80 46.61
C SER A 240 -42.28 -31.41 48.02
N ARG A 241 -43.51 -30.92 48.10
CA ARG A 241 -44.31 -30.83 49.32
C ARG A 241 -45.70 -31.33 49.03
#